data_AF-A0A1Y0HS47-F1
#
_entry.id   AF-A0A1Y0HS47-F1
#
_cell.length_a   1.000
_cell.length_b   1.000
_cell.length_c   1.000
_cell.angle_alpha   90.00
_cell.angle_beta   90.00
_cell.angle_gamma   90.00
#
_symmetry.space_group_name_H-M   'P 1'
#
loop_
_entity.id
_entity.type
_entity.pdbx_description
1 polymer ?
#
loop_
_entity_poly.entity_id
_entity_poly.type
_entity_poly.pdbx_seq_one_letter_code
_entity_poly.pdbx_strand_id
1 'polypeptide(L)'
;MTSSTSWSGREVTTAREYWTGRLRAAGALPCRRCGRPLTVLSRWTVGHIIDRDAGGPKTRANEWPEHARCNFSAGGKIGAAKTNARRRAVVVRRDSERSRGIRGW
;
A
#
# COMPACT_ATOMS: atom_id res chain seq x y z
N MET A 1 -17.17 15.69 -7.00
CA MET A 1 -17.04 14.21 -7.01
C MET A 1 -16.13 13.80 -5.86
N THR A 2 -16.71 13.37 -4.74
CA THR A 2 -15.98 12.93 -3.54
C THR A 2 -15.32 11.58 -3.84
N SER A 3 -14.03 11.62 -4.22
CA SER A 3 -13.22 10.42 -4.34
C SER A 3 -13.12 9.78 -2.96
N SER A 4 -13.79 8.65 -2.76
CA SER A 4 -13.73 7.91 -1.51
C SER A 4 -12.29 7.43 -1.28
N THR A 5 -11.67 7.99 -0.24
CA THR A 5 -10.30 7.66 0.21
C THR A 5 -10.18 6.24 0.73
N SER A 6 -11.25 5.46 0.82
CA SER A 6 -11.25 4.08 1.29
C SER A 6 -11.37 3.10 0.13
N TRP A 7 -10.54 2.07 0.15
CA TRP A 7 -10.81 0.86 -0.63
C TRP A 7 -11.96 0.16 0.09
N SER A 8 -13.18 0.26 -0.43
CA SER A 8 -14.37 -0.31 0.21
C SER A 8 -14.41 -1.84 0.02
N GLY A 9 -15.06 -2.56 0.92
CA GLY A 9 -15.14 -4.03 0.87
C GLY A 9 -15.65 -4.56 -0.48
N ARG A 10 -16.66 -3.91 -1.07
CA ARG A 10 -17.19 -4.27 -2.39
C ARG A 10 -16.15 -4.11 -3.50
N GLU A 11 -15.36 -3.05 -3.47
CA GLU A 11 -14.30 -2.83 -4.46
C GLU A 11 -13.18 -3.85 -4.34
N VAL A 12 -12.84 -4.29 -3.12
CA VAL A 12 -11.88 -5.40 -2.91
C VAL A 12 -12.44 -6.67 -3.54
N THR A 13 -13.71 -6.99 -3.26
CA THR A 13 -14.37 -8.18 -3.80
C THR A 13 -14.33 -8.20 -5.32
N THR A 14 -14.78 -7.13 -5.98
CA THR A 14 -14.76 -7.07 -7.45
C THR A 14 -13.34 -7.14 -8.02
N ALA A 15 -12.34 -6.56 -7.34
CA ALA A 15 -10.94 -6.70 -7.74
C ALA A 15 -10.44 -8.14 -7.63
N ARG A 16 -10.77 -8.81 -6.53
CA ARG A 16 -10.39 -10.21 -6.31
C ARG A 16 -11.04 -11.13 -7.32
N GLU A 17 -12.33 -10.94 -7.62
CA GLU A 17 -13.04 -11.72 -8.65
C GLU A 17 -12.37 -11.58 -10.00
N TYR A 18 -12.11 -10.33 -10.41
CA TYR A 18 -11.45 -10.01 -11.68
C TYR A 18 -10.09 -10.70 -11.82
N TRP A 19 -9.22 -10.56 -10.82
CA TRP A 19 -7.89 -11.15 -10.85
C TRP A 19 -7.88 -12.66 -10.64
N THR A 20 -8.87 -13.22 -9.94
CA THR A 20 -9.07 -14.68 -9.83
C THR A 20 -9.29 -15.29 -11.21
N GLY A 21 -10.16 -14.69 -12.03
CA GLY A 21 -10.40 -15.15 -13.40
C GLY A 21 -9.13 -15.17 -14.24
N ARG A 22 -8.35 -14.09 -14.19
CA ARG A 22 -7.07 -14.01 -14.93
C ARG A 22 -6.02 -15.00 -14.43
N LEU A 23 -5.88 -15.16 -13.10
CA LEU A 23 -4.93 -16.11 -12.51
C LEU A 23 -5.28 -17.55 -12.88
N ARG A 24 -6.57 -17.90 -12.91
CA ARG A 24 -7.03 -19.22 -13.37
C ARG A 24 -6.72 -19.44 -14.84
N ALA A 25 -7.02 -18.46 -15.70
CA ALA A 25 -6.79 -18.55 -17.13
C ALA A 25 -5.30 -18.66 -17.49
N ALA A 26 -4.43 -17.92 -16.78
CA ALA A 26 -2.99 -17.95 -17.02
C ALA A 26 -2.27 -19.13 -16.33
N GLY A 27 -2.91 -19.81 -15.37
CA GLY A 27 -2.29 -20.80 -14.48
C GLY A 27 -1.38 -20.16 -13.42
N ALA A 28 -0.49 -19.25 -13.83
CA ALA A 28 0.33 -18.43 -12.96
C ALA A 28 0.56 -17.04 -13.57
N LEU A 29 0.63 -16.01 -12.72
CA LEU A 29 1.10 -14.67 -13.08
C LEU A 29 2.31 -14.31 -12.23
N PRO A 30 3.25 -13.49 -12.73
CA PRO A 30 4.36 -13.03 -11.90
C PRO A 30 3.84 -12.09 -10.80
N CYS A 31 4.27 -12.32 -9.56
CA CYS A 31 4.04 -11.37 -8.48
C CYS A 31 4.77 -10.06 -8.78
N ARG A 32 4.07 -8.91 -8.82
CA ARG A 32 4.68 -7.62 -9.18
C ARG A 32 5.88 -7.22 -8.30
N ARG A 33 5.88 -7.60 -7.03
CA ARG A 33 6.94 -7.20 -6.07
C ARG A 33 8.17 -8.10 -6.12
N CYS A 34 8.01 -9.40 -6.32
CA CYS A 34 9.12 -10.36 -6.22
C CYS A 34 9.39 -11.17 -7.50
N GLY A 35 8.60 -10.99 -8.55
CA GLY A 35 8.74 -11.68 -9.84
C GLY A 35 8.35 -13.15 -9.84
N ARG A 36 8.26 -13.79 -8.66
CA ARG A 36 7.97 -15.24 -8.55
C ARG A 36 6.55 -15.58 -9.04
N PRO A 37 6.34 -16.78 -9.60
CA PRO A 37 5.03 -17.24 -10.02
C PRO A 37 4.03 -17.21 -8.86
N LEU A 38 2.84 -16.68 -9.16
CA LEU A 38 1.71 -16.58 -8.24
C LEU A 38 0.52 -17.27 -8.90
N THR A 39 -0.04 -18.24 -8.19
CA THR A 39 -1.20 -19.01 -8.66
C THR A 39 -2.44 -18.64 -7.86
N VAL A 40 -3.62 -19.03 -8.34
CA VAL A 40 -4.87 -18.82 -7.61
C VAL A 40 -4.89 -19.50 -6.23
N LEU A 41 -4.13 -20.59 -6.07
CA LEU A 41 -4.01 -21.35 -4.81
C LEU A 41 -3.06 -20.68 -3.80
N SER A 42 -2.23 -19.75 -4.26
CA SER A 42 -1.29 -19.03 -3.39
C SER A 42 -2.05 -18.09 -2.43
N ARG A 43 -1.44 -17.72 -1.29
CA ARG A 43 -1.97 -16.60 -0.50
C ARG A 43 -1.63 -15.28 -1.20
N TRP A 44 -2.62 -14.69 -1.87
CA TRP A 44 -2.45 -13.47 -2.67
C TRP A 44 -3.47 -12.36 -2.36
N THR A 45 -3.10 -11.15 -2.78
CA THR A 45 -3.88 -9.92 -2.66
C THR A 45 -3.75 -9.08 -3.93
N VAL A 46 -4.70 -8.18 -4.17
CA VAL A 46 -4.58 -7.16 -5.22
C VAL A 46 -3.80 -5.98 -4.65
N GLY A 47 -2.60 -5.76 -5.16
CA GLY A 47 -1.80 -4.57 -4.89
C GLY A 47 -2.02 -3.49 -5.95
N HIS A 48 -1.53 -2.28 -5.68
CA HIS A 48 -1.44 -1.23 -6.70
C HIS A 48 -0.02 -1.15 -7.27
N ILE A 49 0.10 -0.89 -8.57
CA ILE A 49 1.40 -0.69 -9.23
C ILE A 49 2.01 0.61 -8.71
N ILE A 50 1.28 1.71 -8.84
CA ILE A 50 1.55 2.98 -8.18
C ILE A 50 0.73 3.01 -6.90
N ASP A 51 1.42 3.04 -5.76
CA ASP A 51 0.77 3.06 -4.45
C ASP A 51 -0.16 4.28 -4.35
N ARG A 52 -1.34 4.08 -3.74
CA ARG A 52 -2.35 5.15 -3.62
C ARG A 52 -1.85 6.37 -2.84
N ASP A 53 -1.01 6.13 -1.85
CA ASP A 53 -0.36 7.18 -1.06
C ASP A 53 0.62 8.03 -1.89
N ALA A 54 1.06 7.53 -3.04
CA ALA A 54 1.90 8.22 -4.00
C ALA A 54 1.08 8.80 -5.18
N GLY A 55 -0.26 8.84 -5.09
CA GLY A 55 -1.12 9.39 -6.13
C GLY A 55 -1.57 8.39 -7.21
N GLY A 56 -1.38 7.08 -6.99
CA GLY A 56 -1.80 6.06 -7.95
C GLY A 56 -3.32 6.05 -8.22
N PRO A 57 -3.76 5.92 -9.49
CA PRO A 57 -5.18 5.94 -9.84
C PRO A 57 -5.91 4.67 -9.39
N LYS A 58 -7.21 4.79 -9.10
CA LYS A 58 -8.09 3.68 -8.71
C LYS A 58 -8.67 2.99 -9.95
N THR A 59 -7.80 2.36 -10.73
CA THR A 59 -8.16 1.73 -12.02
C THR A 59 -7.62 0.31 -12.09
N ARG A 60 -8.30 -0.58 -12.82
CA ARG A 60 -7.84 -1.96 -13.09
C ARG A 60 -6.44 -2.02 -13.72
N ALA A 61 -6.07 -1.00 -14.49
CA ALA A 61 -4.75 -0.88 -15.09
C ALA A 61 -3.63 -0.61 -14.07
N ASN A 62 -3.97 -0.05 -12.91
CA ASN A 62 -3.05 0.19 -11.81
C ASN A 62 -3.09 -0.95 -10.77
N GLU A 63 -3.73 -2.07 -11.07
CA GLU A 63 -3.84 -3.22 -10.17
C GLU A 63 -2.92 -4.37 -10.59
N TRP A 64 -2.34 -5.01 -9.58
CA TRP A 64 -1.35 -6.07 -9.56
C TRP A 64 -1.67 -7.32 -8.70
N PRO A 65 -1.80 -8.59 -9.15
CA PRO A 65 -1.79 -9.69 -8.18
C PRO A 65 -0.41 -9.83 -7.52
N GLU A 66 -0.40 -9.85 -6.19
CA GLU A 66 0.83 -9.92 -5.39
C GLU A 66 0.70 -10.96 -4.28
N HIS A 67 1.80 -11.59 -3.91
CA HIS A 67 1.85 -12.42 -2.71
C HIS A 67 1.45 -11.57 -1.51
N ALA A 68 0.59 -12.11 -0.65
CA ALA A 68 0.07 -11.37 0.50
C ALA A 68 1.22 -10.82 1.38
N ARG A 69 2.25 -11.65 1.64
CA ARG A 69 3.44 -11.24 2.40
C ARG A 69 4.20 -10.09 1.73
N CYS A 70 4.35 -10.10 0.41
CA CYS A 70 5.04 -9.05 -0.32
C CYS A 70 4.29 -7.72 -0.24
N ASN A 71 2.98 -7.76 -0.47
CA ASN A 71 2.12 -6.58 -0.39
C ASN A 71 2.13 -5.98 1.03
N PHE A 72 1.91 -6.80 2.05
CA PHE A 72 1.90 -6.34 3.45
C PHE A 72 3.27 -5.83 3.92
N SER A 73 4.37 -6.46 3.49
CA SER A 73 5.71 -5.97 3.81
C SER A 73 5.96 -4.59 3.18
N ALA A 74 5.55 -4.38 1.92
CA ALA A 74 5.69 -3.10 1.25
C ALA A 74 4.86 -2.00 1.95
N GLY A 75 3.58 -2.27 2.21
CA GLY A 75 2.70 -1.36 2.94
C GLY A 75 3.22 -1.04 4.35
N GLY A 76 3.74 -2.03 5.06
CA GLY A 76 4.34 -1.86 6.39
C GLY A 76 5.55 -0.93 6.39
N LYS A 77 6.43 -1.03 5.38
CA LYS A 77 7.58 -0.11 5.23
C LYS A 77 7.12 1.33 4.99
N ILE A 78 6.11 1.54 4.17
CA ILE A 78 5.52 2.88 3.92
C ILE A 78 4.90 3.44 5.21
N GLY A 79 4.14 2.63 5.94
CA GLY A 79 3.55 3.02 7.22
C GLY A 79 4.60 3.36 8.28
N ALA A 80 5.68 2.59 8.36
CA ALA A 80 6.81 2.86 9.24
C ALA A 80 7.51 4.17 8.87
N ALA A 81 7.77 4.41 7.57
CA ALA A 81 8.38 5.64 7.10
C ALA A 81 7.54 6.88 7.48
N LYS A 82 6.21 6.82 7.31
CA LYS A 82 5.29 7.90 7.72
C LYS A 82 5.33 8.14 9.23
N THR A 83 5.29 7.07 10.03
CA THR A 83 5.36 7.16 11.49
C THR A 83 6.68 7.79 11.95
N ASN A 84 7.80 7.35 11.37
CA ASN A 84 9.13 7.86 11.70
C ASN A 84 9.30 9.32 11.28
N ALA A 85 8.79 9.72 10.11
CA ALA A 85 8.81 11.11 9.68
C ALA A 85 8.04 12.03 10.64
N ARG A 86 6.86 11.61 11.11
CA ARG A 86 6.08 12.35 12.12
C ARG A 86 6.85 12.49 13.44
N ARG A 87 7.46 11.41 13.93
CA ARG A 87 8.29 11.45 15.15
C ARG A 87 9.46 12.41 15.00
N ARG A 88 10.17 12.38 13.86
CA ARG A 88 11.27 13.31 13.58
C ARG A 88 10.81 14.76 13.58
N ALA A 89 9.66 15.07 12.99
CA ALA A 89 9.11 16.43 13.00
C ALA A 89 8.84 16.94 14.43
N VAL A 90 8.35 16.08 15.32
CA VAL A 90 8.13 16.42 16.74
C VAL A 90 9.45 16.69 17.46
N VAL A 91 10.47 15.86 17.24
CA VAL A 91 11.81 16.06 17.83
C VAL A 91 12.41 17.39 17.36
N VAL A 92 12.42 17.64 16.05
CA VAL A 92 12.92 18.90 15.47
C VAL A 92 12.18 20.12 16.04
N ARG A 93 10.87 20.03 16.23
CA ARG A 93 10.08 21.12 16.85
C ARG A 93 10.54 21.38 18.28
N ARG A 94 10.66 20.33 19.10
CA ARG A 94 11.10 20.43 20.50
C ARG A 94 12.52 21.00 20.61
N ASP A 95 13.44 20.55 19.77
CA ASP A 95 14.81 21.07 19.73
C ASP A 95 14.81 22.56 19.38
N SER A 96 13.99 22.96 18.41
CA SER A 96 13.84 24.36 18.01
C SER A 96 13.21 25.24 19.12
N GLU A 97 12.20 24.73 19.84
CA GLU A 97 11.60 25.39 21.02
C GLU A 97 12.64 25.57 22.13
N ARG A 98 13.44 24.52 22.42
CA ARG A 98 14.52 24.56 23.40
C ARG A 98 15.62 25.56 23.01
N SER A 99 16.05 25.57 21.74
CA SER A 99 17.05 26.52 21.23
C SER A 99 16.56 27.98 21.30
N ARG A 100 15.26 28.22 21.15
CA ARG A 100 14.64 29.55 21.30
C ARG A 100 14.40 29.96 22.76
N GLY A 101 14.75 29.12 23.73
CA GLY A 101 14.53 29.40 25.15
C GLY A 101 13.06 29.41 25.56
N ILE A 102 12.16 28.90 24.70
CA ILE A 102 10.73 28.77 24.99
C ILE A 102 10.59 27.59 25.94
N ARG A 103 10.62 27.86 27.25
CA ARG A 103 10.23 26.87 28.26
C ARG A 103 8.72 26.76 28.20
N GLY A 104 8.22 25.59 27.78
CA GLY A 104 6.81 25.28 27.88
C GLY A 104 6.33 25.53 29.32
N TRP A 105 5.16 26.15 29.43
CA TRP A 105 4.45 26.39 30.68
C TRP A 105 4.24 25.10 31.47
#